data_AF-A0A6D2KPR0-F1
#
_entry.id   AF-A0A6D2KPR0-F1
#
_cell.length_a   1.000
_cell.length_b   1.000
_cell.length_c   1.000
_cell.angle_alpha   90.00
_cell.angle_beta   90.00
_cell.angle_gamma   90.00
#
_symmetry.space_group_name_H-M   'P 1'
#
loop_
_entity.id
_entity.type
_entity.pdbx_description
1 polymer ?
#
loop_
_entity_poly.entity_id
_entity_poly.type
_entity_poly.pdbx_seq_one_letter_code
_entity_poly.pdbx_strand_id
1 'polypeptide(L)'
;MNTLRSFQTTLTPNFHVLFNASRHSISRNQFLCLSKSGDGTSDSDSDPEPPKPEGDTRRQEMLARIAMLQTSKVRLTDFLDERSDYLNKFAEEANAEFDKVGEDAMKDLDEASSRIMENIESKMQAFEESAGLNRLEIEENDNKLAEFEEKIVEDRNEGLFFKSLRDKKPVDKEKAKEETERIEEVTKESAGSKTRRNIYLGLIGIVALSIAESFLSSPDWRKVAILGAILVPLLTQFFYEQTLLSKEADSGKGNNKE
;
A
#
# COMPACT_ATOMS: atom_id res chain seq x y z
N MET A 1 -5.86 29.54 13.93
CA MET A 1 -4.61 29.70 13.14
C MET A 1 -3.44 29.48 14.08
N ASN A 2 -2.92 28.25 14.16
CA ASN A 2 -1.77 27.92 15.00
C ASN A 2 -0.69 27.33 14.09
N THR A 3 0.45 28.02 14.04
CA THR A 3 1.60 27.73 13.20
C THR A 3 2.54 26.76 13.91
N LEU A 4 2.69 25.53 13.39
CA LEU A 4 3.69 24.58 13.86
C LEU A 4 5.01 24.83 13.11
N ARG A 5 6.04 25.28 13.84
CA ARG A 5 7.42 25.33 13.34
C ARG A 5 8.00 23.91 13.35
N SER A 6 8.41 23.42 12.18
CA SER A 6 9.20 22.20 12.03
C SER A 6 10.66 22.48 12.40
N PHE A 7 11.23 21.73 13.35
CA PHE A 7 12.68 21.66 13.52
C PHE A 7 13.21 20.57 12.61
N GLN A 8 13.94 20.98 11.58
CA GLN A 8 14.66 20.12 10.66
C GLN A 8 16.05 19.88 11.25
N THR A 9 16.27 18.72 11.87
CA THR A 9 17.60 18.26 12.27
C THR A 9 18.08 17.21 11.28
N THR A 10 18.90 17.62 10.32
CA THR A 10 19.73 16.72 9.52
C THR A 10 20.95 16.33 10.34
N LEU A 11 20.88 15.17 11.00
CA LEU A 11 22.05 14.50 11.58
C LEU A 11 22.52 13.43 10.60
N THR A 12 23.58 13.73 9.86
CA THR A 12 24.34 12.76 9.06
C THR A 12 25.19 11.90 9.99
N PRO A 13 25.11 10.56 9.93
CA PRO A 13 25.98 9.70 10.71
C PRO A 13 27.26 9.45 9.92
N ASN A 14 28.36 10.11 10.31
CA ASN A 14 29.67 9.82 9.74
C ASN A 14 30.36 8.76 10.63
N PHE A 15 30.11 7.49 10.35
CA PHE A 15 30.79 6.37 10.99
C PHE A 15 32.22 6.25 10.45
N HIS A 16 33.19 6.80 11.18
CA HIS A 16 34.58 6.40 11.01
C HIS A 16 34.89 5.23 11.95
N VAL A 17 34.83 4.04 11.36
CA VAL A 17 35.37 2.80 11.92
C VAL A 17 36.88 2.94 12.02
N LEU A 18 37.41 3.01 13.25
CA LEU A 18 38.79 2.66 13.57
C LEU A 18 38.81 1.87 14.88
N PHE A 19 38.54 0.56 14.77
CA PHE A 19 38.94 -0.40 15.79
C PHE A 19 40.46 -0.52 15.78
N ASN A 20 41.12 0.05 16.78
CA ASN A 20 42.44 -0.40 17.21
C ASN A 20 42.33 -0.92 18.64
N ALA A 21 42.00 -2.19 18.75
CA ALA A 21 42.14 -2.95 19.98
C ALA A 21 43.64 -3.19 20.24
N SER A 22 44.32 -2.23 20.87
CA SER A 22 45.61 -2.51 21.49
C SER A 22 45.36 -3.10 22.88
N ARG A 23 45.38 -4.44 22.95
CA ARG A 23 45.52 -5.16 24.22
C ARG A 23 46.90 -4.86 24.78
N HIS A 24 46.99 -3.93 25.73
CA HIS A 24 48.16 -3.85 26.60
C HIS A 24 47.93 -4.69 27.86
N SER A 25 48.58 -5.86 27.85
CA SER A 25 48.91 -6.64 29.04
C SER A 25 49.60 -5.73 30.06
N ILE A 26 48.95 -5.50 31.20
CA ILE A 26 49.53 -4.79 32.32
C ILE A 26 50.42 -5.77 33.08
N SER A 27 51.74 -5.64 32.88
CA SER A 27 52.76 -6.29 33.71
C SER A 27 52.65 -5.76 35.14
N ARG A 28 52.29 -6.66 36.07
CA ARG A 28 52.20 -6.40 37.51
C ARG A 28 53.61 -6.32 38.11
N ASN A 29 54.12 -5.12 38.35
CA ASN A 29 55.37 -4.93 39.10
C ASN A 29 55.12 -5.15 40.59
N GLN A 30 55.66 -6.25 41.13
CA GLN A 30 55.81 -6.47 42.56
C GLN A 30 57.03 -5.69 43.06
N PHE A 31 56.81 -4.64 43.85
CA PHE A 31 57.89 -3.97 44.59
C PHE A 31 58.09 -4.69 45.92
N LEU A 32 59.18 -5.47 46.01
CA LEU A 32 59.71 -5.98 47.27
C LEU A 32 60.45 -4.86 48.00
N CYS A 33 59.96 -4.49 49.17
CA CYS A 33 60.60 -3.54 50.09
C CYS A 33 61.67 -4.29 50.90
N LEU A 34 62.94 -4.00 50.64
CA LEU A 34 64.09 -4.53 51.37
C LEU A 34 64.55 -3.49 52.41
N SER A 35 64.08 -3.64 53.64
CA SER A 35 64.56 -2.87 54.79
C SER A 35 65.85 -3.49 55.33
N LYS A 36 66.97 -2.78 55.19
CA LYS A 36 68.26 -3.14 55.78
C LYS A 36 68.29 -2.70 57.24
N SER A 37 68.28 -3.65 58.19
CA SER A 37 68.52 -3.39 59.62
C SER A 37 70.03 -3.29 59.86
N GLY A 38 70.52 -2.13 60.27
CA GLY A 38 71.85 -1.97 60.84
C GLY A 38 71.77 -2.11 62.36
N ASP A 39 72.39 -3.15 62.90
CA ASP A 39 72.67 -3.31 64.32
C ASP A 39 74.08 -2.75 64.60
N GLY A 40 74.24 -1.98 65.68
CA GLY A 40 75.45 -1.22 65.95
C GLY A 40 75.37 -0.43 67.26
N THR A 41 75.71 -1.11 68.34
CA THR A 41 75.88 -0.65 69.72
C THR A 41 76.95 0.45 69.86
N SER A 42 76.65 1.56 70.54
CA SER A 42 77.45 2.13 71.65
C SER A 42 76.88 3.47 72.16
N ASP A 43 76.96 3.63 73.48
CA ASP A 43 76.43 4.69 74.33
C ASP A 43 77.00 6.10 74.05
N SER A 44 76.13 7.13 74.11
CA SER A 44 76.36 8.40 74.82
C SER A 44 75.17 9.36 74.69
N ASP A 45 74.84 10.01 75.80
CA ASP A 45 73.69 10.86 76.09
C ASP A 45 73.41 12.04 75.12
N SER A 46 72.12 12.39 75.05
CA SER A 46 71.45 13.60 74.50
C SER A 46 70.81 13.41 73.12
N ASP A 47 69.50 13.13 73.15
CA ASP A 47 68.59 13.06 71.99
C ASP A 47 68.67 14.30 71.07
N PRO A 48 68.77 14.07 69.75
CA PRO A 48 67.94 14.77 68.80
C PRO A 48 66.94 13.78 68.19
N GLU A 49 65.65 14.13 68.27
CA GLU A 49 64.55 13.49 67.56
C GLU A 49 65.00 13.16 66.12
N PRO A 50 64.81 11.92 65.60
CA PRO A 50 65.25 11.59 64.25
C PRO A 50 64.56 12.57 63.28
N PRO A 51 65.27 13.15 62.29
CA PRO A 51 64.65 14.08 61.37
C PRO A 51 63.50 13.37 60.69
N LYS A 52 62.27 13.84 60.93
CA LYS A 52 61.08 13.36 60.21
C LYS A 52 61.43 13.45 58.72
N PRO A 53 61.20 12.39 57.93
CA PRO A 53 61.49 12.43 56.51
C PRO A 53 60.61 13.50 55.88
N GLU A 54 61.17 14.70 55.71
CA GLU A 54 60.49 15.84 55.14
C GLU A 54 60.42 15.58 53.63
N GLY A 55 59.30 14.98 53.21
CA GLY A 55 59.07 14.66 51.81
C GLY A 55 58.97 15.95 50.99
N ASP A 56 59.66 15.96 49.84
CA ASP A 56 59.63 17.06 48.87
C ASP A 56 58.18 17.42 48.51
N THR A 57 57.72 18.58 48.97
CA THR A 57 56.33 19.06 48.84
C THR A 57 55.86 19.09 47.39
N ARG A 58 56.77 19.35 46.44
CA ARG A 58 56.50 19.35 45.00
C ARG A 58 56.22 17.94 44.48
N ARG A 59 56.93 16.92 45.00
CA ARG A 59 56.68 15.52 44.64
C ARG A 59 55.38 15.01 45.22
N GLN A 60 55.06 15.42 46.45
CA GLN A 60 53.80 15.08 47.10
C GLN A 60 52.60 15.69 46.35
N GLU A 61 52.70 16.95 45.93
CA GLU A 61 51.66 17.59 45.11
C GLU A 61 51.48 16.89 43.76
N MET A 62 52.58 16.52 43.10
CA MET A 62 52.53 15.79 41.83
C MET A 62 51.86 14.41 41.99
N LEU A 63 52.20 13.68 43.06
CA LEU A 63 51.56 12.41 43.39
C LEU A 63 50.06 12.58 43.67
N ALA A 64 49.67 13.63 44.41
CA ALA A 64 48.27 13.93 44.67
C ALA A 64 47.49 14.20 43.35
N ARG A 65 48.07 14.97 42.42
CA ARG A 65 47.46 15.22 41.10
C ARG A 65 47.33 13.94 40.28
N ILE A 66 48.33 13.05 40.31
CA ILE A 66 48.27 11.75 39.63
C ILE A 66 47.16 10.88 40.23
N ALA A 67 47.07 10.82 41.56
CA ALA A 67 46.03 10.05 42.24
C ALA A 67 44.62 10.60 41.93
N MET A 68 44.46 11.92 41.91
CA MET A 68 43.20 12.56 41.49
C MET A 68 42.85 12.21 40.04
N LEU A 69 43.80 12.31 39.11
CA LEU A 69 43.58 11.96 37.70
C LEU A 69 43.21 10.49 37.51
N GLN A 70 43.90 9.59 38.22
CA GLN A 70 43.58 8.17 38.18
C GLN A 70 42.18 7.89 38.73
N THR A 71 41.78 8.55 39.81
CA THR A 71 40.44 8.43 40.39
C THR A 71 39.37 8.94 39.42
N SER A 72 39.58 10.12 38.81
CA SER A 72 38.67 10.67 37.80
C SER A 72 38.56 9.78 36.56
N LYS A 73 39.67 9.16 36.13
CA LYS A 73 39.68 8.21 35.00
C LYS A 73 38.82 6.99 35.29
N VAL A 74 38.97 6.37 36.46
CA VAL A 74 38.16 5.21 36.85
C VAL A 74 36.67 5.60 36.85
N ARG A 75 36.32 6.69 37.53
CA ARG A 75 34.93 7.16 37.60
C ARG A 75 34.32 7.45 36.22
N LEU A 76 35.07 8.05 35.30
CA LEU A 76 34.58 8.33 33.95
C LEU A 76 34.42 7.05 33.13
N THR A 77 35.32 6.08 33.31
CA THR A 77 35.24 4.78 32.64
C THR A 77 34.01 4.03 33.11
N ASP A 78 33.79 3.96 34.43
CA ASP A 78 32.61 3.30 35.01
C ASP A 78 31.30 3.94 34.52
N PHE A 79 31.24 5.27 34.46
CA PHE A 79 30.07 5.98 33.92
C PHE A 79 29.85 5.70 32.43
N LEU A 80 30.93 5.65 31.64
CA LEU A 80 30.83 5.34 30.21
C LEU A 80 30.36 3.91 29.99
N ASP A 81 30.89 2.96 30.76
CA ASP A 81 30.49 1.56 30.70
C ASP A 81 29.01 1.40 31.08
N GLU A 82 28.56 1.99 32.20
CA GLU A 82 27.15 1.96 32.62
C GLU A 82 26.21 2.56 31.55
N ARG A 83 26.59 3.68 30.94
CA ARG A 83 25.80 4.30 29.88
C ARG A 83 25.78 3.48 28.61
N SER A 84 26.89 2.80 28.29
CA SER A 84 26.97 1.91 27.13
C SER A 84 26.08 0.68 27.32
N ASP A 85 26.09 0.08 28.51
CA ASP A 85 25.22 -1.05 28.87
C ASP A 85 23.74 -0.64 28.85
N TYR A 86 23.42 0.54 29.37
CA TYR A 86 22.06 1.07 29.32
C TYR A 86 21.57 1.28 27.88
N LEU A 87 22.39 1.89 27.01
CA LEU A 87 22.04 2.08 25.61
C LEU A 87 21.88 0.73 24.89
N ASN A 88 22.72 -0.25 25.18
CA ASN A 88 22.63 -1.57 24.57
C ASN A 88 21.32 -2.27 24.98
N LYS A 89 20.99 -2.26 26.29
CA LYS A 89 19.71 -2.80 26.79
C LYS A 89 18.51 -2.09 26.17
N PHE A 90 18.57 -0.77 26.07
CA PHE A 90 17.50 0.01 25.44
C PHE A 90 17.33 -0.35 23.96
N ALA A 91 18.42 -0.55 23.22
CA ALA A 91 18.35 -0.97 21.82
C ALA A 91 17.80 -2.39 21.67
N GLU A 92 18.22 -3.33 22.52
CA GLU A 92 17.71 -4.70 22.53
C GLU A 92 16.22 -4.75 22.88
N GLU A 93 15.79 -4.01 23.91
CA GLU A 93 14.39 -3.91 24.33
C GLU A 93 13.52 -3.26 23.25
N ALA A 94 13.98 -2.16 22.65
CA ALA A 94 13.27 -1.51 21.56
C ALA A 94 13.10 -2.45 20.35
N ASN A 95 14.14 -3.19 19.96
CA ASN A 95 14.05 -4.17 18.88
C ASN A 95 13.04 -5.29 19.22
N ALA A 96 13.09 -5.83 20.44
CA ALA A 96 12.15 -6.85 20.88
C ALA A 96 10.70 -6.34 20.90
N GLU A 97 10.48 -5.08 21.30
CA GLU A 97 9.17 -4.45 21.28
C GLU A 97 8.68 -4.20 19.85
N PHE A 98 9.56 -3.76 18.94
CA PHE A 98 9.22 -3.60 17.52
C PHE A 98 8.85 -4.93 16.86
N ASP A 99 9.62 -5.98 17.10
CA ASP A 99 9.33 -7.32 16.58
C ASP A 99 7.99 -7.83 17.10
N LYS A 100 7.73 -7.66 18.41
CA LYS A 100 6.47 -8.03 19.03
C LYS A 100 5.27 -7.27 18.43
N VAL A 101 5.38 -5.95 18.29
CA VAL A 101 4.30 -5.12 17.69
C VAL A 101 4.07 -5.52 16.23
N GLY A 102 5.15 -5.81 15.48
CA GLY A 102 5.05 -6.29 14.12
C GLY A 102 4.35 -7.64 14.01
N GLU A 103 4.69 -8.58 14.89
CA GLU A 103 4.07 -9.91 14.94
C GLU A 103 2.60 -9.83 15.34
N ASP A 104 2.27 -9.08 16.40
CA ASP A 104 0.89 -8.89 16.87
C ASP A 104 0.03 -8.24 15.77
N ALA A 105 0.55 -7.23 15.07
CA ALA A 105 -0.16 -6.58 13.97
C ALA A 105 -0.41 -7.52 12.78
N MET A 106 0.57 -8.37 12.43
CA MET A 106 0.39 -9.36 11.37
C MET A 106 -0.64 -10.43 11.76
N LYS A 107 -0.62 -10.87 13.02
CA LYS A 107 -1.58 -11.84 13.53
C LYS A 107 -3.01 -11.30 13.51
N ASP A 108 -3.22 -10.07 13.97
CA ASP A 108 -4.53 -9.41 13.95
C ASP A 108 -5.04 -9.23 12.51
N LEU A 109 -4.14 -8.91 11.57
CA LEU A 109 -4.45 -8.80 10.15
C LEU A 109 -4.90 -10.14 9.56
N ASP A 110 -4.17 -11.22 9.84
CA ASP A 110 -4.49 -12.56 9.35
C ASP A 110 -5.81 -13.07 9.92
N GLU A 111 -6.09 -12.80 11.20
CA GLU A 111 -7.37 -13.13 11.82
C GLU A 111 -8.53 -12.34 11.19
N ALA A 112 -8.35 -11.03 10.97
CA ALA A 112 -9.35 -10.21 10.28
C ALA A 112 -9.59 -10.68 8.85
N SER A 113 -8.54 -11.03 8.12
CA SER A 113 -8.62 -11.57 6.75
C SER A 113 -9.40 -12.88 6.72
N SER A 114 -9.09 -13.80 7.65
CA SER A 114 -9.79 -15.08 7.78
C SER A 114 -11.30 -14.89 8.03
N ARG A 115 -11.67 -13.97 8.92
CA ARG A 115 -13.08 -13.62 9.19
C ARG A 115 -13.79 -13.03 7.96
N ILE A 116 -13.10 -12.18 7.20
CA ILE A 116 -13.67 -11.60 5.97
C ILE A 116 -13.87 -12.70 4.92
N MET A 117 -12.89 -13.57 4.73
CA MET A 117 -12.96 -14.67 3.77
C MET A 117 -14.10 -15.63 4.11
N GLU A 118 -14.24 -15.99 5.39
CA GLU A 118 -15.36 -16.81 5.87
C GLU A 118 -16.72 -16.15 5.63
N ASN A 119 -16.83 -14.83 5.85
CA ASN A 119 -18.07 -14.10 5.56
C ASN A 119 -18.40 -14.07 4.06
N ILE A 120 -17.39 -13.90 3.21
CA ILE A 120 -17.55 -13.91 1.76
C ILE A 120 -18.00 -15.30 1.29
N GLU A 121 -17.35 -16.36 1.77
CA GLU A 121 -17.69 -17.74 1.43
C GLU A 121 -19.13 -18.07 1.86
N SER A 122 -19.50 -17.72 3.09
CA SER A 122 -20.87 -17.91 3.59
C SER A 122 -21.92 -17.17 2.74
N LYS A 123 -21.63 -15.93 2.33
CA LYS A 123 -22.52 -15.16 1.45
C LYS A 123 -22.57 -15.71 0.03
N MET A 124 -21.44 -16.17 -0.49
CA MET A 124 -21.35 -16.77 -1.82
C MET A 124 -22.16 -18.07 -1.87
N GLN A 125 -22.02 -18.92 -0.86
CA GLN A 125 -22.79 -20.15 -0.73
C GLN A 125 -24.30 -19.86 -0.65
N ALA A 126 -24.71 -18.91 0.21
CA ALA A 126 -26.13 -18.53 0.31
C ALA A 126 -26.67 -17.97 -1.01
N PHE A 127 -25.83 -17.23 -1.76
CA PHE A 127 -26.18 -16.73 -3.08
C PHE A 127 -26.33 -17.87 -4.09
N GLU A 128 -25.40 -18.83 -4.11
CA GLU A 128 -25.45 -20.00 -4.99
C GLU A 128 -26.67 -20.87 -4.71
N GLU A 129 -26.99 -21.13 -3.44
CA GLU A 129 -28.19 -21.84 -3.03
C GLU A 129 -29.46 -21.10 -3.49
N SER A 130 -29.50 -19.77 -3.31
CA SER A 130 -30.65 -18.95 -3.73
C SER A 130 -30.80 -18.89 -5.25
N ALA A 131 -29.69 -18.79 -6.00
CA ALA A 131 -29.70 -18.74 -7.45
C ALA A 131 -30.07 -20.09 -8.06
N GLY A 132 -29.61 -21.19 -7.45
CA GLY A 132 -30.01 -22.55 -7.81
C GLY A 132 -31.50 -22.78 -7.61
N LEU A 133 -32.04 -22.37 -6.46
CA LEU A 133 -33.48 -22.49 -6.17
C LEU A 133 -34.31 -21.62 -7.13
N ASN A 134 -33.89 -20.38 -7.38
CA ASN A 134 -34.59 -19.49 -8.31
C ASN A 134 -34.59 -20.01 -9.75
N ARG A 135 -33.52 -20.69 -10.21
CA ARG A 135 -33.53 -21.35 -11.54
C ARG A 135 -34.57 -22.46 -11.62
N LEU A 136 -34.68 -23.29 -10.59
CA LEU A 136 -35.69 -24.35 -10.54
C LEU A 136 -37.12 -23.77 -10.53
N GLU A 137 -37.33 -22.68 -9.79
CA GLU A 137 -38.62 -21.99 -9.75
C GLU A 137 -39.01 -21.40 -11.12
N ILE A 138 -38.05 -20.80 -11.84
CA ILE A 138 -38.28 -20.28 -13.19
C ILE A 138 -38.62 -21.42 -14.17
N GLU A 139 -37.90 -22.54 -14.12
CA GLU A 139 -38.17 -23.69 -14.99
C GLU A 139 -39.57 -24.29 -14.74
N GLU A 140 -39.98 -24.39 -13.47
CA GLU A 140 -41.34 -24.84 -13.13
C GLU A 140 -42.40 -23.84 -13.60
N ASN A 141 -42.14 -22.53 -13.46
CA ASN A 141 -43.05 -21.49 -13.92
C ASN A 141 -43.19 -21.50 -15.44
N ASP A 142 -42.09 -21.62 -16.17
CA ASP A 142 -42.07 -21.70 -17.63
C ASP A 142 -42.86 -22.92 -18.13
N ASN A 143 -42.75 -24.08 -17.46
CA ASN A 143 -43.54 -25.25 -17.82
C ASN A 143 -45.05 -25.02 -17.60
N LYS A 144 -45.44 -24.42 -16.46
CA LYS A 144 -46.84 -24.05 -16.20
C LYS A 144 -47.36 -23.04 -17.22
N LEU A 145 -46.51 -22.11 -17.66
CA LEU A 145 -46.86 -21.10 -18.66
C LEU A 145 -47.08 -21.74 -20.04
N ALA A 146 -46.23 -22.70 -20.41
CA ALA A 146 -46.38 -23.46 -21.65
C ALA A 146 -47.68 -24.27 -21.68
N GLU A 147 -48.02 -24.96 -20.58
CA GLU A 147 -49.29 -25.67 -20.43
C GLU A 147 -50.50 -24.71 -20.54
N PHE A 148 -50.38 -23.52 -19.95
CA PHE A 148 -51.43 -22.50 -20.03
C PHE A 148 -51.60 -21.92 -21.44
N GLU A 149 -50.50 -21.69 -22.16
CA GLU A 149 -50.52 -21.22 -23.55
C GLU A 149 -51.11 -22.26 -24.49
N GLU A 150 -50.73 -23.54 -24.34
CA GLU A 150 -51.33 -24.65 -25.10
C GLU A 150 -52.84 -24.68 -24.91
N LYS A 151 -53.30 -24.58 -23.65
CA LYS A 151 -54.72 -24.56 -23.31
C LYS A 151 -55.45 -23.34 -23.89
N ILE A 152 -54.85 -22.15 -23.87
CA ILE A 152 -55.46 -20.96 -24.49
C ILE A 152 -55.55 -21.11 -26.01
N VAL A 153 -54.52 -21.65 -26.66
CA VAL A 153 -54.52 -21.88 -28.11
C VAL A 153 -55.57 -22.91 -28.47
N GLU A 154 -55.72 -23.97 -27.69
CA GLU A 154 -56.77 -24.96 -27.84
C GLU A 154 -58.15 -24.31 -27.64
N ASP A 155 -58.42 -23.67 -26.50
CA ASP A 155 -59.69 -23.00 -26.18
C ASP A 155 -60.07 -21.92 -27.23
N ARG A 156 -59.10 -21.14 -27.74
CA ARG A 156 -59.35 -20.18 -28.83
C ARG A 156 -59.69 -20.84 -30.16
N ASN A 157 -59.06 -21.96 -30.48
CA ASN A 157 -59.30 -22.69 -31.73
C ASN A 157 -60.58 -23.53 -31.68
N GLU A 158 -61.00 -23.96 -30.49
CA GLU A 158 -62.27 -24.67 -30.28
C GLU A 158 -63.46 -23.70 -30.20
N GLY A 159 -63.23 -22.45 -29.77
CA GLY A 159 -64.27 -21.44 -29.64
C GLY A 159 -64.74 -20.78 -30.96
N LEU A 160 -63.90 -20.69 -32.00
CA LEU A 160 -64.27 -20.05 -33.27
C LEU A 160 -63.51 -20.65 -34.47
N PHE A 161 -64.20 -21.41 -35.33
CA PHE A 161 -64.02 -21.49 -36.80
C PHE A 161 -62.64 -21.79 -37.47
N PHE A 162 -61.50 -21.94 -36.77
CA PHE A 162 -60.17 -21.87 -37.39
C PHE A 162 -59.38 -23.20 -37.55
N LYS A 163 -59.99 -24.37 -37.36
CA LYS A 163 -59.34 -25.68 -37.66
C LYS A 163 -58.80 -25.79 -39.11
N SER A 164 -59.28 -24.95 -40.02
CA SER A 164 -58.97 -24.94 -41.45
C SER A 164 -57.75 -24.09 -41.89
N LEU A 165 -57.08 -23.36 -40.99
CA LEU A 165 -55.96 -22.44 -41.37
C LEU A 165 -54.54 -23.00 -41.19
N ARG A 166 -54.37 -24.30 -40.91
CA ARG A 166 -53.04 -24.93 -40.73
C ARG A 166 -52.15 -24.92 -41.98
N ASP A 167 -52.71 -24.68 -43.17
CA ASP A 167 -51.95 -24.64 -44.42
C ASP A 167 -51.42 -23.23 -44.72
N LYS A 168 -50.21 -22.93 -44.25
CA LYS A 168 -49.52 -21.66 -44.52
C LYS A 168 -48.74 -21.75 -45.84
N LYS A 169 -49.17 -20.99 -46.85
CA LYS A 169 -48.38 -20.74 -48.09
C LYS A 169 -47.13 -19.91 -47.77
N PRO A 170 -45.98 -20.14 -48.47
CA PRO A 170 -44.74 -19.43 -48.19
C PRO A 170 -44.85 -17.95 -48.60
N VAL A 171 -44.40 -17.08 -47.68
CA VAL A 171 -44.40 -15.62 -47.82
C VAL A 171 -43.28 -15.16 -48.75
N ASP A 172 -43.60 -14.18 -49.58
CA ASP A 172 -42.80 -13.63 -50.66
C ASP A 172 -41.52 -12.96 -50.17
N LYS A 173 -40.35 -13.44 -50.63
CA LYS A 173 -39.01 -13.03 -50.16
C LYS A 173 -38.60 -11.61 -50.58
N GLU A 174 -39.33 -11.02 -51.51
CA GLU A 174 -39.02 -9.70 -52.07
C GLU A 174 -39.46 -8.57 -51.14
N LYS A 175 -40.59 -8.73 -50.43
CA LYS A 175 -41.06 -7.74 -49.44
C LYS A 175 -40.15 -7.67 -48.21
N ALA A 176 -39.53 -8.79 -47.82
CA ALA A 176 -38.64 -8.84 -46.66
C ALA A 176 -37.31 -8.09 -46.89
N LYS A 177 -36.82 -7.99 -48.14
CA LYS A 177 -35.60 -7.25 -48.46
C LYS A 177 -35.81 -5.74 -48.48
N GLU A 178 -36.96 -5.29 -48.98
CA GLU A 178 -37.32 -3.86 -48.96
C GLU A 178 -37.49 -3.34 -47.52
N GLU A 179 -38.01 -4.16 -46.61
CA GLU A 179 -38.12 -3.80 -45.19
C GLU A 179 -36.77 -3.75 -44.49
N THR A 180 -35.79 -4.59 -44.86
CA THR A 180 -34.43 -4.51 -44.29
C THR A 180 -33.68 -3.25 -44.71
N GLU A 181 -33.86 -2.79 -45.95
CA GLU A 181 -33.26 -1.53 -46.43
C GLU A 181 -33.89 -0.30 -45.75
N ARG A 182 -35.21 -0.31 -45.52
CA ARG A 182 -35.87 0.74 -44.73
C ARG A 182 -35.41 0.77 -43.27
N ILE A 183 -35.14 -0.39 -42.65
CA ILE A 183 -34.64 -0.44 -41.27
C ILE A 183 -33.19 0.07 -41.19
N GLU A 184 -32.37 -0.18 -42.21
CA GLU A 184 -31.00 0.35 -42.31
C GLU A 184 -30.98 1.88 -42.45
N GLU A 185 -31.87 2.46 -43.26
CA GLU A 185 -32.03 3.92 -43.36
C GLU A 185 -32.50 4.56 -42.05
N VAL A 186 -33.46 3.95 -41.35
CA VAL A 186 -33.96 4.45 -40.06
C VAL A 186 -32.90 4.33 -38.95
N THR A 187 -32.05 3.30 -38.98
CA THR A 187 -30.93 3.20 -38.04
C THR A 187 -29.82 4.20 -38.33
N LYS A 188 -29.60 4.55 -39.60
CA LYS A 188 -28.65 5.59 -40.01
C LYS A 188 -29.11 7.00 -39.63
N GLU A 189 -30.40 7.30 -39.76
CA GLU A 189 -31.00 8.57 -39.33
C GLU A 189 -31.07 8.69 -37.78
N SER A 190 -31.20 7.56 -37.09
CA SER A 190 -31.11 7.45 -35.61
C SER A 190 -29.69 7.62 -35.06
N ALA A 191 -28.65 7.45 -35.89
CA ALA A 191 -27.25 7.36 -35.45
C ALA A 191 -26.53 8.72 -35.26
N GLY A 192 -27.20 9.86 -35.43
CA GLY A 192 -26.58 11.19 -35.40
C GLY A 192 -27.13 12.17 -34.35
N SER A 193 -27.83 11.70 -33.31
CA SER A 193 -28.51 12.60 -32.37
C SER A 193 -27.53 13.38 -31.48
N LYS A 194 -27.68 14.71 -31.45
CA LYS A 194 -26.93 15.66 -30.59
C LYS A 194 -26.91 15.22 -29.11
N THR A 195 -27.93 14.50 -28.66
CA THR A 195 -28.06 14.00 -27.29
C THR A 195 -27.03 12.91 -26.97
N ARG A 196 -26.82 11.94 -27.87
CA ARG A 196 -25.84 10.85 -27.67
C ARG A 196 -24.40 11.39 -27.62
N ARG A 197 -24.08 12.34 -28.51
CA ARG A 197 -22.79 13.04 -28.51
C ARG A 197 -22.49 13.76 -27.20
N ASN A 198 -23.47 14.46 -26.62
CA ASN A 198 -23.28 15.13 -25.33
C ASN A 198 -23.04 14.12 -24.19
N ILE A 199 -23.65 12.93 -24.26
CA ILE A 199 -23.40 11.86 -23.31
C ILE A 199 -21.96 11.34 -23.45
N TYR A 200 -21.48 11.07 -24.66
CA TYR A 200 -20.09 10.66 -24.88
C TYR A 200 -19.08 11.74 -24.45
N LEU A 201 -19.35 13.01 -24.76
CA LEU A 201 -18.51 14.13 -24.32
C LEU A 201 -18.46 14.24 -22.79
N GLY A 202 -19.59 14.03 -22.11
CA GLY A 202 -19.67 14.01 -20.65
C GLY A 202 -18.86 12.87 -20.04
N LEU A 203 -19.00 11.64 -20.58
CA LEU A 203 -18.24 10.48 -20.12
C LEU A 203 -16.74 10.63 -20.37
N ILE A 204 -16.34 11.12 -21.55
CA ILE A 204 -14.93 11.43 -21.86
C ILE A 204 -14.39 12.50 -20.90
N GLY A 205 -15.20 13.52 -20.57
CA GLY A 205 -14.83 14.55 -19.60
C GLY A 205 -14.60 14.00 -18.18
N ILE A 206 -15.47 13.11 -17.71
CA ILE A 206 -15.34 12.45 -16.39
C ILE A 206 -14.08 11.57 -16.35
N VAL A 207 -13.82 10.81 -17.41
CA VAL A 207 -12.63 9.95 -17.51
C VAL A 207 -11.35 10.80 -17.60
N ALA A 208 -11.36 11.91 -18.35
CA ALA A 208 -10.21 12.81 -18.43
C ALA A 208 -9.92 13.51 -17.09
N LEU A 209 -10.95 13.92 -16.35
CA LEU A 209 -10.80 14.55 -15.04
C LEU A 209 -10.23 13.57 -14.00
N SER A 210 -10.72 12.33 -13.99
CA SER A 210 -10.22 11.29 -13.09
C SER A 210 -8.78 10.86 -13.41
N ILE A 211 -8.37 10.89 -14.68
CA ILE A 211 -6.97 10.72 -15.07
C ILE A 211 -6.11 11.87 -14.53
N ALA A 212 -6.54 13.13 -14.71
CA ALA A 212 -5.81 14.30 -14.22
C ALA A 212 -5.64 14.30 -12.69
N GLU A 213 -6.69 13.94 -11.96
CA GLU A 213 -6.66 13.80 -10.49
C GLU A 213 -5.72 12.67 -10.06
N SER A 214 -5.70 11.55 -10.79
CA SER A 214 -4.78 10.44 -10.55
C SER A 214 -3.33 10.84 -10.76
N PHE A 215 -3.03 11.74 -11.71
CA PHE A 215 -1.67 12.26 -11.88
C PHE A 215 -1.26 13.28 -10.81
N LEU A 216 -2.21 14.03 -10.26
CA LEU A 216 -1.94 15.11 -9.30
C LEU A 216 -1.78 14.61 -7.86
N SER A 217 -2.51 13.55 -7.48
CA SER A 217 -2.53 13.02 -6.11
C SER A 217 -1.39 12.03 -5.83
N SER A 218 -1.08 11.15 -6.80
CA SER A 218 0.11 10.28 -6.84
C SER A 218 0.02 9.36 -8.09
N PRO A 219 1.07 9.18 -8.92
CA PRO A 219 0.98 8.41 -10.15
C PRO A 219 0.78 6.89 -9.94
N ASP A 220 -0.46 6.47 -9.70
CA ASP A 220 -0.86 5.06 -9.75
C ASP A 220 -0.97 4.61 -11.23
N TRP A 221 0.16 4.22 -11.83
CA TRP A 221 0.24 3.76 -13.22
C TRP A 221 -0.78 2.65 -13.57
N ARG A 222 -1.16 1.83 -12.58
CA ARG A 222 -2.20 0.80 -12.73
C ARG A 222 -3.60 1.39 -12.94
N LYS A 223 -3.97 2.45 -12.21
CA LYS A 223 -5.27 3.13 -12.37
C LYS A 223 -5.31 3.88 -13.69
N VAL A 224 -4.22 4.57 -14.04
CA VAL A 224 -4.06 5.27 -15.33
C VAL A 224 -4.18 4.30 -16.50
N ALA A 225 -3.59 3.11 -16.42
CA ALA A 225 -3.71 2.09 -17.48
C ALA A 225 -5.16 1.61 -17.66
N ILE A 226 -5.89 1.37 -16.57
CA ILE A 226 -7.30 0.95 -16.62
C ILE A 226 -8.18 2.07 -17.20
N LEU A 227 -8.00 3.31 -16.74
CA LEU A 227 -8.71 4.48 -17.26
C LEU A 227 -8.38 4.75 -18.74
N GLY A 228 -7.12 4.57 -19.14
CA GLY A 228 -6.68 4.66 -20.52
C GLY A 228 -7.31 3.59 -21.41
N ALA A 229 -7.39 2.34 -20.94
CA ALA A 229 -8.04 1.24 -21.65
C ALA A 229 -9.55 1.49 -21.89
N ILE A 230 -10.20 2.21 -20.98
CA ILE A 230 -11.61 2.63 -21.13
C ILE A 230 -11.73 3.86 -22.04
N LEU A 231 -10.78 4.79 -22.02
CA LEU A 231 -10.81 6.00 -22.84
C LEU A 231 -10.67 5.71 -24.35
N VAL A 232 -9.83 4.74 -24.73
CA VAL A 232 -9.59 4.37 -26.13
C VAL A 232 -10.87 3.97 -26.90
N PRO A 233 -11.72 3.04 -26.42
CA PRO A 233 -12.97 2.70 -27.11
C PRO A 233 -13.97 3.86 -27.12
N LEU A 234 -14.04 4.69 -26.07
CA LEU A 234 -14.91 5.88 -26.05
C LEU A 234 -14.50 6.91 -27.12
N LEU A 235 -13.20 7.17 -27.26
CA LEU A 235 -12.71 8.06 -28.32
C LEU A 235 -12.98 7.47 -29.70
N THR A 236 -12.79 6.16 -29.87
CA THR A 236 -13.08 5.47 -31.14
C THR A 236 -14.56 5.60 -31.52
N GLN A 237 -15.47 5.42 -30.57
CA GLN A 237 -16.91 5.60 -30.78
C GLN A 237 -17.28 7.05 -31.08
N PHE A 238 -16.66 8.00 -30.38
CA PHE A 238 -16.86 9.43 -30.63
C PHE A 238 -16.38 9.87 -32.01
N PHE A 239 -15.20 9.44 -32.45
CA PHE A 239 -14.68 9.75 -33.79
C PHE A 239 -15.45 9.04 -34.90
N TYR A 240 -15.94 7.82 -34.65
CA TYR A 240 -16.81 7.12 -35.60
C TYR A 240 -18.11 7.89 -35.85
N GLU A 241 -18.75 8.39 -34.80
CA GLU A 241 -19.94 9.26 -34.92
C GLU A 241 -19.63 10.59 -35.63
N GLN A 242 -18.46 11.18 -35.36
CA GLN A 242 -18.03 12.42 -36.00
C GLN A 242 -17.74 12.26 -37.50
N THR A 243 -17.12 11.14 -37.89
CA THR A 243 -16.80 10.82 -39.29
C THR A 243 -18.05 10.48 -40.12
N LEU A 244 -19.03 9.80 -39.52
CA LEU A 244 -20.36 9.60 -40.13
C LEU A 244 -21.05 10.93 -40.42
N LEU A 245 -21.05 11.86 -39.46
CA LEU A 245 -21.61 13.20 -39.61
C LEU A 245 -20.86 14.05 -40.64
N SER A 246 -19.52 14.00 -40.67
CA SER A 246 -18.73 14.75 -41.66
C SER A 246 -18.98 14.25 -43.07
N LYS A 247 -19.21 12.94 -43.24
CA LYS A 247 -19.56 12.34 -44.53
C LYS A 247 -20.96 12.74 -45.00
N GLU A 248 -21.89 12.94 -44.07
CA GLU A 248 -23.22 13.48 -44.35
C GLU A 248 -23.15 14.97 -44.77
N ALA A 249 -22.34 15.78 -44.09
CA ALA A 249 -22.14 17.20 -44.41
C ALA A 249 -21.47 17.43 -45.79
N ASP A 250 -20.60 16.52 -46.23
CA ASP A 250 -19.96 16.60 -47.55
C ASP A 250 -20.89 16.10 -48.68
N SER A 251 -21.73 15.11 -48.41
CA SER A 251 -22.74 14.62 -49.37
C SER A 251 -23.86 15.64 -49.67
N GLY A 252 -24.07 16.62 -48.78
CA GLY A 252 -25.03 17.71 -48.97
C GLY A 252 -24.54 18.90 -49.80
N LYS A 253 -23.26 18.95 -50.21
CA LYS A 253 -22.67 20.10 -50.91
C LYS A 253 -22.44 19.88 -52.42
N GLY A 254 -22.77 18.70 -52.95
CA GLY A 254 -22.57 18.34 -54.36
C GLY A 254 -23.72 18.67 -55.32
N ASN A 255 -24.93 18.97 -54.83
CA ASN A 255 -26.14 19.07 -55.68
C ASN A 255 -26.72 20.48 -55.79
N ASN A 256 -25.88 21.51 -55.98
CA ASN A 256 -26.34 22.85 -56.37
C ASN A 256 -25.36 23.45 -57.38
N LYS A 257 -25.36 22.91 -58.60
CA LYS A 257 -24.86 23.56 -59.81
C LYS A 257 -25.46 22.85 -61.03
N GLU A 258 -26.67 23.26 -61.39
CA GLU A 258 -27.07 23.58 -62.77
C GLU A 258 -28.30 24.50 -62.75
#